data_AF-A0A0G0VH00-F1
#
_entry.id   AF-A0A0G0VH00-F1
#
_cell.length_a   1.000
_cell.length_b   1.000
_cell.length_c   1.000
_cell.angle_alpha   90.00
_cell.angle_beta   90.00
_cell.angle_gamma   90.00
#
_symmetry.space_group_name_H-M   'P 1'
#
loop_
_entity.id
_entity.type
_entity.pdbx_description
1 polymer ?
#
loop_
_entity_poly.entity_id
_entity_poly.type
_entity_poly.pdbx_seq_one_letter_code
_entity_poly.pdbx_strand_id
1 'polypeptide(L)'
;MPKGHTKPTKEELDADIKKSLEEAEALKDQPEPKLDEPAPEPEPVVEPGLVVEPAPEPEPVVEPEPEIDYKKRFVESTKEGQILHSKTKKMAEAIDKAGEIPESTDEEMIKEYPDWEIMDEATKKIAKSNTRNERRFAIIAEAHKESKDIEVWHEKVDAFISDPRTLIDNSELEGRETDFRVFATKPTRRGADLKDIVSSFLWELGRSVKPASKGQMFPTGSGGPNDRPKPKSDKLSIDEARMLRKNDYPKYVELLKAGKIDLTTI
;
A
#
# COMPACT_ATOMS: atom_id res chain seq x y z
N MET A 1 -47.07 3.10 -27.65
CA MET A 1 -47.24 2.02 -26.66
C MET A 1 -45.89 1.33 -26.48
N PRO A 2 -45.31 1.27 -25.27
CA PRO A 2 -44.03 0.63 -25.05
C PRO A 2 -44.18 -0.88 -25.18
N LYS A 3 -43.33 -1.52 -26.01
CA LYS A 3 -43.29 -2.98 -26.16
C LYS A 3 -42.86 -3.58 -24.83
N GLY A 4 -43.73 -4.37 -24.21
CA GLY A 4 -43.41 -5.05 -22.95
C GLY A 4 -42.20 -5.96 -23.13
N HIS A 5 -41.22 -5.82 -22.23
CA HIS A 5 -40.08 -6.73 -22.18
C HIS A 5 -40.58 -8.12 -21.73
N THR A 6 -40.76 -9.02 -22.68
CA THR A 6 -40.93 -10.45 -22.42
C THR A 6 -39.62 -11.02 -21.90
N LYS A 7 -39.66 -11.64 -20.72
CA LYS A 7 -38.50 -12.34 -20.16
C LYS A 7 -38.13 -13.50 -21.09
N PRO A 8 -36.85 -13.66 -21.48
CA PRO A 8 -36.41 -14.77 -22.31
C PRO A 8 -36.82 -16.09 -21.66
N THR A 9 -37.36 -16.99 -22.48
CA THR A 9 -37.70 -18.34 -22.03
C THR A 9 -36.43 -19.13 -21.75
N LYS A 10 -36.50 -20.16 -20.90
CA LYS A 10 -35.34 -20.98 -20.50
C LYS A 10 -34.62 -21.57 -21.73
N GLU A 11 -35.39 -21.93 -22.75
CA GLU A 11 -34.87 -22.51 -23.99
C GLU A 11 -34.09 -21.48 -24.84
N GLU A 12 -34.46 -20.19 -24.80
CA GLU A 12 -33.73 -19.12 -25.49
C GLU A 12 -32.40 -18.80 -24.78
N LEU A 13 -32.38 -18.84 -23.44
CA LEU A 13 -31.15 -18.68 -22.66
C LEU A 13 -30.19 -19.86 -22.86
N ASP A 14 -30.71 -21.08 -22.88
CA ASP A 14 -29.90 -22.28 -23.13
C ASP A 14 -29.35 -22.31 -24.57
N ALA A 15 -30.09 -21.76 -25.54
CA ALA A 15 -29.61 -21.59 -26.91
C ALA A 15 -28.51 -20.54 -27.02
N ASP A 16 -28.64 -19.39 -26.34
CA ASP A 16 -27.59 -18.37 -26.30
C ASP A 16 -26.33 -18.85 -25.58
N ILE A 17 -26.48 -19.64 -24.51
CA ILE A 17 -25.35 -20.25 -23.79
C ILE A 17 -24.65 -21.28 -24.67
N LYS A 18 -25.39 -22.13 -25.39
CA LYS A 18 -24.79 -23.08 -26.35
C LYS A 18 -24.06 -22.37 -27.48
N LYS A 19 -24.65 -21.31 -28.03
CA LYS A 19 -24.04 -20.54 -29.11
C LYS A 19 -22.74 -19.87 -28.68
N SER A 20 -22.70 -19.32 -27.46
CA SER A 20 -21.49 -18.71 -26.92
C SER A 20 -20.43 -19.74 -26.50
N LEU A 21 -20.83 -20.96 -26.13
CA LEU A 21 -19.91 -22.08 -25.91
C LEU A 21 -19.30 -22.60 -27.23
N GLU A 22 -20.09 -22.76 -28.29
CA GLU A 22 -19.58 -23.11 -29.63
C GLU A 22 -18.66 -22.02 -30.19
N GLU A 23 -18.95 -20.75 -29.95
CA GLU A 23 -18.07 -19.63 -30.34
C GLU A 23 -16.74 -19.65 -29.55
N ALA A 24 -16.78 -19.96 -28.26
CA ALA A 24 -15.58 -20.11 -27.43
C ALA A 24 -14.75 -21.36 -27.79
N GLU A 25 -15.40 -22.43 -28.26
CA GLU A 25 -14.73 -23.64 -28.73
C GLU A 25 -14.11 -23.45 -30.12
N ALA A 26 -14.78 -22.73 -31.02
CA ALA A 26 -14.24 -22.30 -32.31
C ALA A 26 -13.02 -21.37 -32.18
N LEU A 27 -12.90 -20.64 -31.06
CA LEU A 27 -11.72 -19.84 -30.71
C LEU A 27 -10.55 -20.66 -30.14
N LYS A 28 -10.79 -21.90 -29.67
CA LYS A 28 -9.73 -22.83 -29.23
C LYS A 28 -9.11 -23.62 -30.38
N ASP A 29 -9.86 -23.82 -31.47
CA ASP A 29 -9.36 -24.43 -32.71
C ASP A 29 -8.74 -23.41 -33.69
N GLN A 30 -8.69 -22.12 -33.30
CA GLN A 30 -7.76 -21.20 -33.95
C GLN A 30 -6.33 -21.61 -33.56
N PRO A 31 -5.45 -21.90 -34.53
CA PRO A 31 -4.07 -22.21 -34.21
C PRO A 31 -3.47 -21.04 -33.44
N GLU A 32 -2.81 -21.34 -32.31
CA GLU A 32 -1.96 -20.39 -31.60
C GLU A 32 -1.14 -19.58 -32.63
N PRO A 33 -0.99 -18.25 -32.47
CA PRO A 33 -0.16 -17.47 -33.38
C PRO A 33 1.28 -17.97 -33.22
N LYS A 34 1.71 -18.80 -34.17
CA LYS A 34 3.10 -19.15 -34.36
C LYS A 34 3.87 -17.85 -34.54
N LEU A 35 4.78 -17.58 -33.62
CA LEU A 35 5.89 -16.66 -33.81
C LEU A 35 6.85 -17.31 -34.81
N ASP A 36 6.52 -17.24 -36.10
CA ASP A 36 7.45 -17.55 -37.18
C ASP A 36 7.82 -16.23 -37.89
N GLU A 37 9.14 -16.09 -38.05
CA GLU A 37 9.87 -15.01 -38.72
C GLU A 37 9.18 -14.55 -40.02
N PRO A 38 9.12 -13.24 -40.32
CA PRO A 38 8.71 -12.80 -41.64
C PRO A 38 9.91 -12.92 -42.61
N ALA A 39 10.03 -14.09 -43.23
CA ALA A 39 10.50 -14.18 -44.60
C ALA A 39 9.40 -13.64 -45.55
N PRO A 40 9.78 -13.10 -46.73
CA PRO A 40 9.05 -12.07 -47.46
C PRO A 40 8.02 -12.66 -48.43
N GLU A 41 6.97 -11.90 -48.78
CA GLU A 41 6.27 -11.88 -50.10
C GLU A 41 4.96 -11.06 -50.02
N PRO A 42 4.31 -10.62 -51.14
CA PRO A 42 4.67 -10.73 -52.56
C PRO A 42 4.53 -9.42 -53.38
N GLU A 43 5.02 -9.53 -54.61
CA GLU A 43 5.15 -8.57 -55.71
C GLU A 43 3.86 -7.83 -56.15
N PRO A 44 3.96 -6.57 -56.63
CA PRO A 44 3.04 -6.03 -57.61
C PRO A 44 3.53 -6.32 -59.05
N VAL A 45 2.71 -7.04 -59.80
CA VAL A 45 2.85 -7.29 -61.25
C VAL A 45 2.98 -5.96 -62.01
N VAL A 46 4.12 -5.77 -62.68
CA VAL A 46 4.30 -4.78 -63.76
C VAL A 46 4.95 -5.51 -64.93
N GLU A 47 4.26 -5.60 -66.07
CA GLU A 47 4.84 -5.98 -67.37
C GLU A 47 5.00 -4.71 -68.24
N PRO A 48 5.91 -4.69 -69.23
CA PRO A 48 7.28 -5.20 -69.22
C PRO A 48 8.29 -4.23 -69.90
N GLY A 49 9.60 -4.36 -69.61
CA GLY A 49 10.63 -3.83 -70.52
C GLY A 49 12.04 -3.56 -69.98
N LEU A 50 12.90 -4.59 -69.99
CA LEU A 50 14.35 -4.57 -70.29
C LEU A 50 15.43 -4.07 -69.28
N VAL A 51 15.83 -4.98 -68.38
CA VAL A 51 17.19 -5.55 -68.07
C VAL A 51 18.45 -4.63 -67.96
N VAL A 52 19.14 -4.79 -66.80
CA VAL A 52 20.60 -4.87 -66.49
C VAL A 52 21.12 -3.87 -65.42
N GLU A 53 21.33 -4.43 -64.21
CA GLU A 53 22.27 -4.14 -63.08
C GLU A 53 22.56 -2.69 -62.60
N PRO A 54 22.23 -2.35 -61.32
CA PRO A 54 22.77 -1.17 -60.66
C PRO A 54 23.78 -1.48 -59.52
N ALA A 55 24.71 -0.54 -59.35
CA ALA A 55 25.70 -0.41 -58.29
C ALA A 55 25.07 -0.27 -56.88
N PRO A 56 25.80 -0.55 -55.79
CA PRO A 56 25.26 -0.44 -54.43
C PRO A 56 25.03 1.02 -54.01
N GLU A 57 23.78 1.36 -53.71
CA GLU A 57 23.32 2.63 -53.12
C GLU A 57 23.21 2.55 -51.57
N PRO A 58 23.24 3.69 -50.86
CA PRO A 58 23.80 3.83 -49.51
C PRO A 58 22.88 3.34 -48.37
N GLU A 59 23.51 2.84 -47.31
CA GLU A 59 22.85 2.38 -46.07
C GLU A 59 21.98 3.48 -45.42
N PRO A 60 20.74 3.16 -44.97
CA PRO A 60 19.88 4.11 -44.28
C PRO A 60 20.36 4.36 -42.84
N VAL A 61 20.45 5.64 -42.48
CA VAL A 61 20.77 6.11 -41.13
C VAL A 61 19.67 5.65 -40.15
N VAL A 62 20.02 4.76 -39.23
CA VAL A 62 19.18 4.33 -38.11
C VAL A 62 19.00 5.50 -37.14
N GLU A 63 17.76 5.97 -36.96
CA GLU A 63 17.41 6.87 -35.86
C GLU A 63 17.59 6.12 -34.51
N PRO A 64 18.24 6.73 -33.50
CA PRO A 64 18.47 6.05 -32.22
C PRO A 64 17.17 5.88 -31.44
N GLU A 65 16.92 4.67 -30.92
CA GLU A 65 15.86 4.39 -29.95
C GLU A 65 15.98 5.34 -28.74
N PRO A 66 14.87 5.88 -28.19
CA PRO A 66 14.94 6.75 -27.03
C PRO A 66 15.50 5.97 -25.84
N GLU A 67 16.60 6.45 -25.27
CA GLU A 67 17.18 5.87 -24.04
C GLU A 67 16.13 5.91 -22.91
N ILE A 68 15.56 4.75 -22.58
CA ILE A 68 14.61 4.62 -21.48
C ILE A 68 15.40 4.76 -20.17
N ASP A 69 15.18 5.86 -19.45
CA ASP A 69 15.76 6.05 -18.13
C ASP A 69 15.03 5.15 -17.10
N TYR A 70 15.54 3.93 -16.94
CA TYR A 70 15.01 2.94 -16.01
C TYR A 70 14.91 3.43 -14.57
N LYS A 71 15.76 4.40 -14.16
CA LYS A 71 15.69 4.96 -12.80
C LYS A 71 14.42 5.78 -12.61
N LYS A 72 14.06 6.62 -13.59
CA LYS A 72 12.82 7.42 -13.55
C LYS A 72 11.59 6.53 -13.51
N ARG A 73 11.54 5.52 -14.39
CA ARG A 73 10.43 4.56 -14.44
C ARG A 73 10.25 3.79 -13.12
N PHE A 74 11.35 3.41 -12.47
CA PHE A 74 11.28 2.72 -11.18
C PHE A 74 10.75 3.62 -10.05
N VAL A 75 11.16 4.90 -10.04
CA VAL A 75 10.66 5.89 -9.07
C VAL A 75 9.17 6.15 -9.29
N GLU A 76 8.74 6.32 -10.54
CA GLU A 76 7.32 6.48 -10.91
C GLU A 76 6.49 5.25 -10.56
N SER A 77 6.99 4.05 -10.85
CA SER A 77 6.32 2.79 -10.49
C SER A 77 6.17 2.62 -8.97
N THR A 78 7.22 2.91 -8.21
CA THR A 78 7.15 2.87 -6.74
C THR A 78 6.15 3.89 -6.20
N LYS A 79 6.10 5.08 -6.79
CA LYS A 79 5.14 6.14 -6.45
C LYS A 79 3.70 5.69 -6.71
N GLU A 80 3.40 5.20 -7.91
CA GLU A 80 2.08 4.69 -8.26
C GLU A 80 1.67 3.52 -7.36
N GLY A 81 2.60 2.63 -7.04
CA GLY A 81 2.38 1.52 -6.12
C GLY A 81 1.99 1.96 -4.72
N GLN A 82 2.65 2.99 -4.17
CA GLN A 82 2.29 3.55 -2.85
C GLN A 82 0.92 4.21 -2.85
N ILE A 83 0.62 5.00 -3.89
CA ILE A 83 -0.68 5.63 -4.06
C ILE A 83 -1.77 4.56 -4.14
N LEU A 84 -1.57 3.57 -5.01
CA LEU A 84 -2.52 2.47 -5.20
C LEU A 84 -2.71 1.68 -3.92
N HIS A 85 -1.66 1.35 -3.19
CA HIS A 85 -1.76 0.63 -1.92
C HIS A 85 -2.56 1.42 -0.87
N SER A 86 -2.37 2.74 -0.81
CA SER A 86 -3.15 3.58 0.12
C SER A 86 -4.64 3.61 -0.23
N LYS A 87 -4.98 3.60 -1.54
CA LYS A 87 -6.35 3.55 -2.04
C LYS A 87 -6.98 2.19 -1.77
N THR A 88 -6.30 1.10 -2.14
CA THR A 88 -6.82 -0.26 -1.95
C THR A 88 -7.02 -0.57 -0.48
N LYS A 89 -6.11 -0.14 0.39
CA LYS A 89 -6.27 -0.30 1.84
C LYS A 89 -7.53 0.40 2.36
N LYS A 90 -7.73 1.68 2.02
CA LYS A 90 -8.93 2.41 2.45
C LYS A 90 -10.22 1.84 1.88
N MET A 91 -10.21 1.44 0.60
CA MET A 91 -11.37 0.82 -0.03
C MET A 91 -11.68 -0.54 0.60
N ALA A 92 -10.66 -1.36 0.90
CA ALA A 92 -10.83 -2.63 1.60
C ALA A 92 -11.40 -2.42 3.02
N GLU A 93 -10.85 -1.47 3.79
CA GLU A 93 -11.39 -1.12 5.11
C GLU A 93 -12.87 -0.66 5.03
N ALA A 94 -13.24 0.06 3.98
CA ALA A 94 -14.63 0.49 3.75
C ALA A 94 -15.55 -0.68 3.35
N ILE A 95 -15.06 -1.61 2.55
CA ILE A 95 -15.77 -2.84 2.17
C ILE A 95 -15.99 -3.73 3.39
N ASP A 96 -14.99 -3.89 4.25
CA ASP A 96 -15.10 -4.67 5.48
C ASP A 96 -16.14 -4.06 6.42
N LYS A 97 -16.06 -2.74 6.66
CA LYS A 97 -17.08 -1.99 7.42
C LYS A 97 -18.48 -2.11 6.82
N ALA A 98 -18.59 -2.07 5.50
CA ALA A 98 -19.86 -2.26 4.80
C ALA A 98 -20.38 -3.71 4.97
N GLY A 99 -19.49 -4.70 5.00
CA GLY A 99 -19.81 -6.10 5.28
C GLY A 99 -20.42 -6.28 6.67
N GLU A 100 -19.85 -5.60 7.66
CA GLU A 100 -20.23 -5.64 9.08
C GLU A 100 -21.56 -4.93 9.40
N ILE A 101 -22.15 -4.18 8.47
CA ILE A 101 -23.43 -3.49 8.72
C ILE A 101 -24.53 -4.52 9.05
N PRO A 102 -25.13 -4.46 10.25
CA PRO A 102 -26.20 -5.36 10.66
C PRO A 102 -27.48 -5.07 9.87
N GLU A 103 -28.42 -6.01 9.93
CA GLU A 103 -29.75 -5.80 9.33
C GLU A 103 -30.51 -4.71 10.09
N SER A 104 -31.19 -3.82 9.36
CA SER A 104 -32.02 -2.77 9.94
C SER A 104 -33.11 -3.38 10.83
N THR A 105 -33.24 -2.87 12.05
CA THR A 105 -34.26 -3.31 13.00
C THR A 105 -35.66 -2.90 12.53
N ASP A 106 -36.69 -3.63 12.97
CA ASP A 106 -38.07 -3.32 12.58
C ASP A 106 -38.50 -1.91 13.03
N GLU A 107 -37.97 -1.41 14.14
CA GLU A 107 -38.22 -0.04 14.64
C GLU A 107 -37.68 1.03 13.68
N GLU A 108 -36.49 0.82 13.11
CA GLU A 108 -35.92 1.73 12.09
C GLU A 108 -36.76 1.71 10.80
N MET A 109 -37.27 0.54 10.42
CA MET A 109 -38.09 0.38 9.23
C MET A 109 -39.48 1.00 9.39
N ILE A 110 -40.10 0.94 10.58
CA ILE A 110 -41.38 1.64 10.86
C ILE A 110 -41.22 3.16 10.72
N LYS A 111 -40.04 3.69 11.08
CA LYS A 111 -39.73 5.11 10.94
C LYS A 111 -39.52 5.53 9.47
N GLU A 112 -38.86 4.70 8.67
CA GLU A 112 -38.61 4.96 7.25
C GLU A 112 -39.85 4.69 6.37
N TYR A 113 -40.68 3.71 6.74
CA TYR A 113 -41.85 3.26 5.99
C TYR A 113 -43.10 3.25 6.90
N PRO A 114 -43.97 4.27 6.83
CA PRO A 114 -45.19 4.35 7.65
C PRO A 114 -46.14 3.15 7.50
N ASP A 115 -46.18 2.54 6.31
CA ASP A 115 -47.02 1.37 6.01
C ASP A 115 -46.32 0.04 6.34
N TRP A 116 -45.23 0.07 7.11
CA TRP A 116 -44.39 -1.10 7.40
C TRP A 116 -45.22 -2.30 7.87
N GLU A 117 -46.19 -2.11 8.77
CA GLU A 117 -46.99 -3.21 9.31
C GLU A 117 -47.86 -3.89 8.24
N ILE A 118 -48.34 -3.11 7.26
CA ILE A 118 -49.28 -3.55 6.21
C ILE A 118 -48.53 -4.17 5.01
N MET A 119 -47.22 -3.91 4.88
CA MET A 119 -46.41 -4.49 3.81
C MET A 119 -46.34 -6.03 3.91
N ASP A 120 -46.35 -6.67 2.74
CA ASP A 120 -46.11 -8.11 2.60
C ASP A 120 -44.68 -8.47 3.05
N GLU A 121 -44.48 -9.70 3.52
CA GLU A 121 -43.18 -10.18 4.04
C GLU A 121 -42.06 -10.08 3.01
N ALA A 122 -42.37 -10.35 1.73
CA ALA A 122 -41.41 -10.20 0.64
C ALA A 122 -40.96 -8.73 0.49
N THR A 123 -41.92 -7.80 0.60
CA THR A 123 -41.66 -6.35 0.50
C THR A 123 -40.84 -5.87 1.69
N LYS A 124 -41.16 -6.33 2.91
CA LYS A 124 -40.39 -6.06 4.12
C LYS A 124 -38.94 -6.53 3.99
N LYS A 125 -38.71 -7.74 3.47
CA LYS A 125 -37.36 -8.28 3.25
C LYS A 125 -36.57 -7.46 2.22
N ILE A 126 -37.22 -7.06 1.12
CA ILE A 126 -36.60 -6.21 0.10
C ILE A 126 -36.24 -4.85 0.70
N ALA A 127 -37.15 -4.21 1.42
CA ALA A 127 -36.91 -2.92 2.05
C ALA A 127 -35.75 -2.96 3.06
N LYS A 128 -35.71 -3.97 3.95
CA LYS A 128 -34.56 -4.19 4.86
C LYS A 128 -33.25 -4.36 4.11
N SER A 129 -33.26 -5.16 3.04
CA SER A 129 -32.07 -5.36 2.20
C SER A 129 -31.65 -4.07 1.49
N ASN A 130 -32.61 -3.24 1.06
CA ASN A 130 -32.34 -1.99 0.37
C ASN A 130 -31.74 -0.96 1.33
N THR A 131 -32.33 -0.74 2.52
CA THR A 131 -31.76 0.16 3.53
C THR A 131 -30.36 -0.28 3.94
N ARG A 132 -30.12 -1.59 4.09
CA ARG A 132 -28.77 -2.13 4.34
C ARG A 132 -27.82 -1.81 3.20
N ASN A 133 -28.25 -2.01 1.94
CA ASN A 133 -27.43 -1.71 0.77
C ASN A 133 -27.15 -0.21 0.64
N GLU A 134 -28.12 0.66 0.89
CA GLU A 134 -27.94 2.11 0.89
C GLU A 134 -26.89 2.54 1.92
N ARG A 135 -26.94 1.99 3.14
CA ARG A 135 -25.92 2.24 4.17
C ARG A 135 -24.53 1.75 3.72
N ARG A 136 -24.46 0.57 3.09
CA ARG A 136 -23.20 0.03 2.52
C ARG A 136 -22.64 0.95 1.45
N PHE A 137 -23.49 1.38 0.51
CA PHE A 137 -23.09 2.28 -0.57
C PHE A 137 -22.69 3.65 -0.05
N ALA A 138 -23.31 4.16 1.01
CA ALA A 138 -22.92 5.43 1.62
C ALA A 138 -21.47 5.37 2.16
N ILE A 139 -21.10 4.29 2.87
CA ILE A 139 -19.74 4.10 3.38
C ILE A 139 -18.73 3.97 2.22
N ILE A 140 -19.05 3.18 1.20
CA ILE A 140 -18.18 3.01 0.03
C ILE A 140 -18.05 4.33 -0.74
N ALA A 141 -19.14 5.10 -0.87
CA ALA A 141 -19.12 6.39 -1.55
C ALA A 141 -18.28 7.43 -0.79
N GLU A 142 -18.31 7.43 0.54
CA GLU A 142 -17.43 8.24 1.38
C GLU A 142 -15.96 7.87 1.16
N ALA A 143 -15.63 6.57 1.22
CA ALA A 143 -14.28 6.08 0.96
C ALA A 143 -13.79 6.44 -0.45
N HIS A 144 -14.68 6.40 -1.45
CA HIS A 144 -14.35 6.82 -2.81
C HIS A 144 -14.08 8.33 -2.93
N LYS A 145 -14.84 9.17 -2.21
CA LYS A 145 -14.54 10.62 -2.14
C LYS A 145 -13.17 10.85 -1.51
N GLU A 146 -12.88 10.20 -0.38
CA GLU A 146 -11.57 10.29 0.25
C GLU A 146 -10.44 9.79 -0.68
N SER A 147 -10.68 8.78 -1.50
CA SER A 147 -9.72 8.29 -2.49
C SER A 147 -9.41 9.35 -3.55
N LYS A 148 -10.41 10.10 -4.02
CA LYS A 148 -10.22 11.23 -4.93
C LYS A 148 -9.49 12.38 -4.28
N ASP A 149 -9.82 12.70 -3.03
CA ASP A 149 -9.12 13.74 -2.28
C ASP A 149 -7.65 13.40 -2.07
N ILE A 150 -7.32 12.12 -1.90
CA ILE A 150 -5.93 11.63 -1.88
C ILE A 150 -5.24 11.92 -3.22
N GLU A 151 -5.87 11.61 -4.35
CA GLU A 151 -5.30 11.89 -5.69
C GLU A 151 -5.01 13.37 -5.89
N VAL A 152 -6.00 14.23 -5.62
CA VAL A 152 -5.86 15.69 -5.74
C VAL A 152 -4.75 16.20 -4.80
N TRP A 153 -4.63 15.63 -3.61
CA TRP A 153 -3.55 15.97 -2.69
C TRP A 153 -2.17 15.58 -3.24
N HIS A 154 -2.03 14.39 -3.80
CA HIS A 154 -0.78 13.96 -4.44
C HIS A 154 -0.39 14.87 -5.61
N GLU A 155 -1.35 15.23 -6.46
CA GLU A 155 -1.12 16.17 -7.57
C GLU A 155 -0.65 17.53 -7.07
N LYS A 156 -1.23 18.05 -5.97
CA LYS A 156 -0.78 19.30 -5.35
C LYS A 156 0.64 19.21 -4.80
N VAL A 157 0.98 18.12 -4.13
CA VAL A 157 2.33 17.88 -3.62
C VAL A 157 3.33 17.80 -4.79
N ASP A 158 2.97 17.13 -5.87
CA ASP A 158 3.81 17.01 -7.05
C ASP A 158 3.99 18.34 -7.79
N ALA A 159 2.91 19.11 -7.96
CA ALA A 159 2.97 20.45 -8.54
C ALA A 159 3.88 21.36 -7.70
N PHE A 160 3.73 21.30 -6.37
CA PHE A 160 4.54 22.09 -5.45
C PHE A 160 6.03 21.75 -5.51
N ILE A 161 6.39 20.48 -5.67
CA ILE A 161 7.80 20.07 -5.83
C ILE A 161 8.33 20.46 -7.21
N SER A 162 7.49 20.39 -8.24
CA SER A 162 7.87 20.69 -9.63
C SER A 162 8.06 22.18 -9.89
N ASP A 163 7.47 23.04 -9.04
CA ASP A 163 7.59 24.49 -9.17
C ASP A 163 9.00 24.98 -8.79
N PRO A 164 9.76 25.59 -9.71
CA PRO A 164 11.14 26.01 -9.41
C PRO A 164 11.22 27.11 -8.34
N ARG A 165 10.13 27.86 -8.11
CA ARG A 165 10.07 28.92 -7.10
C ARG A 165 10.06 28.38 -5.68
N THR A 166 9.37 27.26 -5.45
CA THR A 166 9.28 26.65 -4.11
C THR A 166 10.60 26.02 -3.70
N LEU A 167 11.38 25.52 -4.67
CA LEU A 167 12.71 24.97 -4.47
C LEU A 167 13.74 26.06 -4.14
N ILE A 168 13.62 27.25 -4.73
CA ILE A 168 14.43 28.42 -4.36
C ILE A 168 14.12 28.87 -2.93
N ASP A 169 12.84 28.92 -2.55
CA ASP A 169 12.41 29.29 -1.20
C ASP A 169 12.82 28.24 -0.16
N ASN A 170 13.00 26.98 -0.56
CA ASN A 170 13.32 25.84 0.31
C ASN A 170 14.45 24.99 -0.29
N SER A 171 15.66 25.56 -0.35
CA SER A 171 16.85 24.89 -0.90
C SER A 171 17.19 23.55 -0.21
N GLU A 172 16.78 23.37 1.05
CA GLU A 172 16.99 22.14 1.80
C GLU A 172 16.14 20.94 1.30
N LEU A 173 15.15 21.18 0.43
CA LEU A 173 14.35 20.14 -0.23
C LEU A 173 15.03 19.57 -1.47
N GLU A 174 15.98 20.28 -2.07
CA GLU A 174 16.66 19.86 -3.29
C GLU A 174 17.39 18.53 -3.06
N GLY A 175 17.06 17.52 -3.87
CA GLY A 175 17.57 16.15 -3.74
C GLY A 175 16.88 15.28 -2.68
N ARG A 176 15.87 15.79 -1.95
CA ARG A 176 15.07 15.04 -0.96
C ARG A 176 13.58 15.00 -1.28
N GLU A 177 13.23 15.31 -2.52
CA GLU A 177 11.86 15.39 -3.01
C GLU A 177 11.06 14.10 -2.83
N THR A 178 11.71 12.95 -3.02
CA THR A 178 11.11 11.62 -2.84
C THR A 178 10.70 11.39 -1.39
N ASP A 179 11.56 11.76 -0.45
CA ASP A 179 11.32 11.59 0.98
C ASP A 179 10.24 12.55 1.47
N PHE A 180 10.27 13.78 0.97
CA PHE A 180 9.22 14.77 1.22
C PHE A 180 7.86 14.30 0.70
N ARG A 181 7.81 13.71 -0.51
CA ARG A 181 6.59 13.13 -1.05
C ARG A 181 6.04 12.06 -0.13
N VAL A 182 6.85 11.06 0.24
CA VAL A 182 6.47 9.97 1.18
C VAL A 182 6.00 10.54 2.52
N PHE A 183 6.63 11.60 2.99
CA PHE A 183 6.26 12.27 4.21
C PHE A 183 4.90 12.98 4.14
N ALA A 184 4.58 13.58 2.99
CA ALA A 184 3.34 14.29 2.71
C ALA A 184 2.16 13.35 2.38
N THR A 185 2.41 12.08 2.00
CA THR A 185 1.35 11.08 1.75
C THR A 185 0.67 10.59 3.04
N LYS A 186 1.30 10.81 4.21
CA LYS A 186 0.80 10.34 5.51
C LYS A 186 -0.60 10.90 5.79
N PRO A 187 -1.55 10.08 6.31
CA PRO A 187 -2.92 10.51 6.60
C PRO A 187 -3.03 11.77 7.47
N THR A 188 -2.11 11.94 8.41
CA THR A 188 -2.11 13.03 9.39
C THR A 188 -1.75 14.39 8.81
N ARG A 189 -1.18 14.45 7.61
CA ARG A 189 -0.68 15.68 6.99
C ARG A 189 -1.48 16.13 5.77
N ARG A 190 -2.55 15.40 5.44
CA ARG A 190 -3.40 15.73 4.31
C ARG A 190 -4.20 16.99 4.62
N GLY A 191 -4.23 17.93 3.69
CA GLY A 191 -4.99 19.18 3.82
C GLY A 191 -4.32 20.25 4.70
N ALA A 192 -3.13 20.00 5.25
CA ALA A 192 -2.32 21.04 5.89
C ALA A 192 -1.63 21.93 4.82
N ASP A 193 -1.20 23.13 5.19
CA ASP A 193 -0.47 23.98 4.25
C ASP A 193 0.88 23.36 3.90
N LEU A 194 1.25 23.40 2.61
CA LEU A 194 2.46 22.73 2.13
C LEU A 194 3.73 23.33 2.76
N LYS A 195 3.74 24.62 3.09
CA LYS A 195 4.85 25.29 3.79
C LYS A 195 5.05 24.74 5.21
N ASP A 196 3.95 24.50 5.93
CA ASP A 196 3.99 23.90 7.26
C ASP A 196 4.48 22.43 7.19
N ILE A 197 4.06 21.70 6.15
CA ILE A 197 4.54 20.33 5.92
C ILE A 197 6.04 20.33 5.64
N VAL A 198 6.54 21.24 4.81
CA VAL A 198 7.98 21.39 4.53
C VAL A 198 8.75 21.67 5.82
N SER A 199 8.33 22.66 6.62
CA SER A 199 9.02 22.97 7.88
C SER A 199 9.02 21.79 8.86
N SER A 200 7.90 21.06 8.95
CA SER A 200 7.82 19.86 9.77
C SER A 200 8.72 18.73 9.27
N PHE A 201 8.90 18.60 7.95
CA PHE A 201 9.81 17.64 7.32
C PHE A 201 11.26 17.95 7.64
N LEU A 202 11.67 19.20 7.45
CA LEU A 202 13.02 19.67 7.76
C LEU A 202 13.33 19.51 9.25
N TRP A 203 12.36 19.75 10.12
CA TRP A 203 12.51 19.51 11.55
C TRP A 203 12.65 18.02 11.91
N GLU A 204 11.87 17.13 11.27
CA GLU A 204 11.97 15.68 11.46
C GLU A 204 13.33 15.14 10.95
N LEU A 205 13.83 15.68 9.84
CA LEU A 205 15.18 15.43 9.34
C LEU A 205 16.26 15.90 10.31
N GLY A 206 16.12 17.09 10.90
CA GLY A 206 17.03 17.61 11.92
C GLY A 206 17.10 16.74 13.18
N ARG A 207 16.02 16.01 13.50
CA ARG A 207 15.97 15.02 14.60
C ARG A 207 16.53 13.65 14.22
N SER A 208 16.36 13.23 12.97
CA SER A 208 16.80 11.89 12.53
C SER A 208 18.32 11.77 12.43
N VAL A 209 19.01 12.90 12.20
CA VAL A 209 20.46 13.01 12.36
C VAL A 209 20.77 13.03 13.87
N LYS A 210 20.81 11.85 14.50
CA LYS A 210 21.51 11.71 15.78
C LYS A 210 22.89 12.36 15.59
N PRO A 211 23.33 13.31 16.45
CA PRO A 211 24.64 13.90 16.29
C PRO A 211 25.62 12.76 16.20
N ALA A 212 26.39 12.70 15.10
CA ALA A 212 27.41 11.70 14.92
C ALA A 212 28.25 11.75 16.20
N SER A 213 28.14 10.72 17.02
CA SER A 213 28.90 10.58 18.24
C SER A 213 30.34 10.71 17.79
N LYS A 214 30.95 11.88 18.05
CA LYS A 214 32.37 12.08 17.81
C LYS A 214 33.02 11.00 18.66
N GLY A 215 33.56 9.99 17.98
CA GLY A 215 34.10 8.80 18.62
C GLY A 215 34.91 9.20 19.85
N GLN A 216 34.72 8.46 20.93
CA GLN A 216 35.23 8.78 22.25
C GLN A 216 36.70 9.21 22.15
N MET A 217 36.97 10.51 22.33
CA MET A 217 38.32 11.09 22.17
C MET A 217 39.31 10.57 23.21
N PHE A 218 38.80 9.87 24.23
CA PHE A 218 39.59 9.14 25.20
C PHE A 218 39.36 7.65 25.01
N PRO A 219 40.40 6.82 25.05
CA PRO A 219 40.20 5.38 25.14
C PRO A 219 39.32 5.12 26.36
N THR A 220 38.16 4.50 26.15
CA THR A 220 37.42 3.87 27.23
C THR A 220 38.42 2.93 27.89
N GLY A 221 38.88 3.27 29.09
CA GLY A 221 39.67 2.33 29.87
C GLY A 221 38.86 1.04 29.91
N SER A 222 39.43 -0.06 29.41
CA SER A 222 38.85 -1.37 29.67
C SER A 222 38.96 -1.56 31.17
N GLY A 223 37.95 -1.09 31.92
CA GLY A 223 37.69 -1.62 33.24
C GLY A 223 37.71 -3.13 33.06
N GLY A 224 38.64 -3.77 33.78
CA GLY A 224 38.91 -5.20 33.65
C GLY A 224 37.62 -6.03 33.73
N PRO A 225 37.71 -7.33 33.44
CA PRO A 225 36.55 -8.21 33.31
C PRO A 225 35.49 -7.87 34.35
N ASN A 226 34.30 -7.44 33.90
CA ASN A 226 33.15 -7.23 34.76
C ASN A 226 32.56 -8.59 35.19
N ASP A 227 33.44 -9.54 35.48
CA ASP A 227 33.17 -10.77 36.15
C ASP A 227 33.03 -10.40 37.61
N ARG A 228 31.81 -9.99 37.98
CA ARG A 228 31.39 -9.98 39.38
C ARG A 228 31.83 -11.32 39.97
N PRO A 229 32.65 -11.35 41.03
CA PRO A 229 33.17 -12.60 41.55
C PRO A 229 31.98 -13.48 41.95
N LYS A 230 31.71 -14.51 41.15
CA LYS A 230 30.78 -15.56 41.54
C LYS A 230 31.45 -16.29 42.71
N PRO A 231 30.82 -16.34 43.89
CA PRO A 231 31.41 -17.05 45.02
C PRO A 231 31.68 -18.50 44.62
N LYS A 232 32.89 -19.00 44.93
CA LYS A 232 33.34 -20.36 44.57
C LYS A 232 32.66 -21.48 45.38
N SER A 233 31.61 -21.17 46.12
CA SER A 233 30.87 -22.11 46.94
C SER A 233 29.37 -21.83 46.79
N ASP A 234 28.56 -22.82 47.16
CA ASP A 234 27.09 -22.88 47.07
C ASP A 234 26.35 -21.82 47.93
N LYS A 235 26.99 -20.66 48.15
CA LYS A 235 26.56 -19.53 48.97
C LYS A 235 26.18 -18.36 48.08
N LEU A 236 25.14 -17.65 48.49
CA LEU A 236 24.64 -16.47 47.79
C LEU A 236 25.61 -15.29 47.96
N SER A 237 25.80 -14.51 46.89
CA SER A 237 26.66 -13.32 46.91
C SER A 237 26.07 -12.20 47.80
N ILE A 238 26.91 -11.33 48.34
CA ILE A 238 26.49 -10.21 49.21
C ILE A 238 25.49 -9.30 48.50
N ASP A 239 25.66 -9.05 47.20
CA ASP A 239 24.76 -8.16 46.46
C ASP A 239 23.38 -8.77 46.23
N GLU A 240 23.33 -10.09 45.99
CA GLU A 240 22.07 -10.85 45.93
C GLU A 240 21.40 -10.90 47.31
N ALA A 241 22.18 -11.06 48.37
CA ALA A 241 21.70 -10.99 49.74
C ALA A 241 21.17 -9.59 50.09
N ARG A 242 21.79 -8.51 49.59
CA ARG A 242 21.27 -7.13 49.74
C ARG A 242 19.95 -6.93 48.99
N MET A 243 19.80 -7.54 47.82
CA MET A 243 18.53 -7.52 47.07
C MET A 243 17.45 -8.30 47.83
N LEU A 244 17.77 -9.49 48.38
CA LEU A 244 16.84 -10.24 49.23
C LEU A 244 16.47 -9.48 50.49
N ARG A 245 17.41 -8.81 51.15
CA ARG A 245 17.11 -7.98 52.33
C ARG A 245 16.10 -6.87 52.03
N LYS A 246 16.13 -6.31 50.82
CA LYS A 246 15.20 -5.26 50.39
C LYS A 246 13.84 -5.80 49.96
N ASN A 247 13.81 -6.94 49.27
CA ASN A 247 12.59 -7.47 48.66
C ASN A 247 11.87 -8.51 49.53
N ASP A 248 12.59 -9.29 50.32
CA ASP A 248 12.08 -10.38 51.16
C ASP A 248 12.98 -10.60 52.40
N TYR A 249 12.73 -9.80 53.43
CA TYR A 249 13.51 -9.80 54.66
C TYR A 249 13.45 -11.11 55.46
N PRO A 250 12.29 -11.78 55.63
CA PRO A 250 12.23 -13.08 56.32
C PRO A 250 13.17 -14.12 55.72
N LYS A 251 13.15 -14.26 54.38
CA LYS A 251 14.01 -15.21 53.67
C LYS A 251 15.50 -14.88 53.78
N TYR A 252 15.83 -13.59 53.82
CA TYR A 252 17.20 -13.14 54.11
C TYR A 252 17.67 -13.58 55.50
N VAL A 253 16.84 -13.44 56.54
CA VAL A 253 17.20 -13.85 57.91
C VAL A 253 17.38 -15.37 58.02
N GLU A 254 16.55 -16.17 57.34
CA GLU A 254 16.69 -17.62 57.29
C GLU A 254 18.02 -18.03 56.65
N LEU A 255 18.38 -17.45 55.49
CA LEU A 255 19.62 -17.75 54.78
C LEU A 255 20.86 -17.26 55.53
N LEU A 256 20.73 -16.15 56.28
CA LEU A 256 21.77 -15.65 57.19
C LEU A 256 22.01 -16.61 58.35
N LYS A 257 20.93 -17.09 59.01
CA LYS A 257 21.03 -18.08 60.10
C LYS A 257 21.58 -19.41 59.60
N ALA A 258 21.24 -19.81 58.37
CA ALA A 258 21.74 -21.04 57.75
C ALA A 258 23.20 -20.94 57.25
N GLY A 259 23.86 -19.78 57.35
CA GLY A 259 25.26 -19.60 56.92
C GLY A 259 25.47 -19.70 55.40
N LYS A 260 24.40 -19.52 54.61
CA LYS A 260 24.39 -19.67 53.15
C LYS A 260 24.67 -18.37 52.40
N ILE A 261 25.03 -17.29 53.10
CA ILE A 261 25.46 -16.02 52.51
C ILE A 261 26.96 -15.90 52.72
N ASP A 262 27.70 -15.62 51.66
CA ASP A 262 29.14 -15.41 51.78
C ASP A 262 29.42 -13.98 52.28
N LEU A 263 29.87 -13.85 53.52
CA LEU A 263 30.23 -12.57 54.14
C LEU A 263 31.71 -12.19 53.92
N THR A 264 32.49 -13.03 53.23
CA THR A 264 33.94 -12.91 53.16
C THR A 264 34.48 -12.18 51.92
N THR A 265 33.62 -11.87 50.95
CA THR A 265 34.01 -11.17 49.72
C THR A 265 33.55 -9.70 49.79
N ILE A 266 34.43 -8.79 50.21
CA ILE A 266 34.32 -7.33 49.97
C ILE A 266 35.32 -6.98 48.87
#